data_AF-A0A6P0LLS6-F1
#
_entry.id   AF-A0A6P0LLS6-F1
#
_cell.length_a   1.000
_cell.length_b   1.000
_cell.length_c   1.000
_cell.angle_alpha   90.00
_cell.angle_beta   90.00
_cell.angle_gamma   90.00
#
_symmetry.space_group_name_H-M   'P 1'
#
loop_
_entity.id
_entity.type
_entity.pdbx_description
1 polymer ?
#
loop_
_entity_poly.entity_id
_entity_poly.type
_entity_poly.pdbx_seq_one_letter_code
_entity_poly.pdbx_strand_id
1 'polypeptide(L)'
;MSVEEALAMVDTVIKPERLNAVQELVLRQCWSGQTYQEIADGSGYDADYIRVVGSRLWHILSEVFGEKITKNNIRSVIRERLR
;
A
#
# COMPACT_ATOMS: atom_id res chain seq x y z
N MET A 1 -13.22 1.47 8.69
CA MET A 1 -11.77 1.72 8.64
C MET A 1 -11.44 2.54 7.41
N SER A 2 -10.97 3.75 7.68
CA SER A 2 -10.49 4.72 6.71
C SER A 2 -9.09 4.36 6.20
N VAL A 3 -8.67 5.03 5.13
CA VAL A 3 -7.31 4.89 4.61
C VAL A 3 -6.26 5.51 5.55
N GLU A 4 -6.62 6.55 6.31
CA GLU A 4 -5.71 7.20 7.27
C GLU A 4 -5.35 6.27 8.43
N GLU A 5 -6.34 5.54 8.95
CA GLU A 5 -6.11 4.53 9.99
C GLU A 5 -5.19 3.42 9.49
N ALA A 6 -5.38 2.98 8.24
CA ALA A 6 -4.53 1.98 7.61
C ALA A 6 -3.08 2.48 7.45
N LEU A 7 -2.90 3.73 7.01
CA LEU A 7 -1.58 4.34 6.86
C LEU A 7 -0.87 4.52 8.21
N ALA A 8 -1.57 5.01 9.22
CA ALA A 8 -0.99 5.17 10.56
C ALA A 8 -0.51 3.83 11.14
N MET A 9 -1.26 2.75 10.88
CA MET A 9 -0.85 1.40 11.26
C MET A 9 0.37 0.94 10.48
N VAL A 10 0.39 1.12 9.15
CA VAL A 10 1.55 0.78 8.31
C VAL A 10 2.80 1.53 8.76
N ASP A 11 2.72 2.84 8.95
CA ASP A 11 3.81 3.68 9.45
C ASP A 11 4.32 3.28 10.83
N THR A 12 3.49 2.60 11.63
CA THR A 12 3.90 2.08 12.94
C THR A 12 4.69 0.79 12.79
N VAL A 13 4.25 -0.12 11.92
CA VAL A 13 4.86 -1.46 11.78
C VAL A 13 6.15 -1.45 10.95
N ILE A 14 6.31 -0.53 10.00
CA ILE A 14 7.50 -0.46 9.14
C ILE A 14 8.68 0.30 9.78
N LYS A 15 8.56 0.77 11.03
CA LYS A 15 9.64 1.54 11.67
C LYS A 15 10.93 0.71 11.76
N PRO A 16 12.12 1.34 11.58
CA PRO A 16 12.35 2.79 11.48
C PRO A 16 12.11 3.39 10.09
N GLU A 17 11.78 2.58 9.09
CA GLU A 17 11.50 3.04 7.73
C GLU A 17 10.16 3.79 7.67
N ARG A 18 9.90 4.43 6.53
CA ARG A 18 8.65 5.14 6.25
C ARG A 18 8.27 4.95 4.78
N LEU A 19 6.96 5.00 4.50
CA LEU A 19 6.50 5.07 3.13
C LEU A 19 6.98 6.39 2.51
N ASN A 20 7.51 6.31 1.29
CA ASN A 20 7.69 7.50 0.48
C ASN A 20 6.35 7.93 -0.16
N ALA A 21 6.33 9.12 -0.75
CA ALA A 21 5.11 9.69 -1.32
C ALA A 21 4.43 8.79 -2.36
N VAL A 22 5.20 8.06 -3.18
CA VAL A 22 4.64 7.19 -4.22
C VAL A 22 4.12 5.89 -3.61
N GLN A 23 4.78 5.34 -2.59
CA GLN A 23 4.27 4.18 -1.86
C GLN A 23 2.97 4.51 -1.13
N GLU A 24 2.91 5.67 -0.47
CA GLU A 24 1.69 6.15 0.18
C GLU A 24 0.58 6.34 -0.85
N LEU A 25 0.86 7.00 -1.98
CA LEU A 25 -0.09 7.13 -3.09
C LEU A 25 -0.63 5.78 -3.54
N VAL A 26 0.25 4.81 -3.80
CA VAL A 26 -0.16 3.46 -4.24
C VAL A 26 -1.03 2.79 -3.20
N LEU A 27 -0.67 2.88 -1.91
CA LEU A 27 -1.49 2.32 -0.83
C LEU A 27 -2.88 2.97 -0.81
N ARG A 28 -2.94 4.30 -0.84
CA ARG A 28 -4.19 5.07 -0.80
C ARG A 28 -5.13 4.73 -1.95
N GLN A 29 -4.58 4.65 -3.14
CA GLN A 29 -5.39 4.42 -4.34
C GLN A 29 -5.80 2.96 -4.49
N CYS A 30 -4.92 2.00 -4.17
CA CYS A 30 -5.31 0.59 -4.11
C CYS A 30 -6.33 0.32 -2.99
N TRP A 31 -6.26 1.05 -1.86
CA TRP A 31 -7.29 1.00 -0.82
C TRP A 31 -8.68 1.39 -1.34
N SER A 32 -8.71 2.34 -2.26
CA SER A 32 -9.91 2.83 -2.94
C SER A 32 -10.32 1.99 -4.15
N GLY A 33 -9.60 0.90 -4.45
CA GLY A 33 -9.90 -0.01 -5.54
C GLY A 33 -9.31 0.36 -6.90
N GLN A 34 -8.47 1.39 -6.97
CA GLN A 34 -7.84 1.79 -8.24
C GLN A 34 -6.77 0.79 -8.68
N THR A 35 -6.69 0.61 -9.99
CA THR A 35 -5.66 -0.13 -10.71
C THR A 35 -4.38 0.70 -10.86
N TYR A 36 -3.25 0.05 -11.15
CA TYR A 36 -2.00 0.77 -11.40
C TYR A 36 -2.06 1.69 -12.63
N GLN A 37 -2.91 1.37 -13.61
CA GLN A 37 -3.11 2.24 -14.76
C GLN A 37 -3.84 3.52 -14.35
N GLU A 38 -4.94 3.41 -13.59
CA GLU A 38 -5.69 4.58 -13.11
C GLU A 38 -4.82 5.47 -12.20
N ILE A 39 -3.97 4.85 -11.37
CA ILE A 39 -3.01 5.59 -10.53
C ILE A 39 -2.01 6.35 -11.39
N ALA A 40 -1.45 5.70 -12.40
CA ALA A 40 -0.51 6.33 -13.34
C ALA A 40 -1.16 7.52 -14.05
N ASP A 41 -2.32 7.32 -14.66
CA ASP A 41 -3.08 8.34 -15.38
C ASP A 41 -3.42 9.53 -14.48
N GLY A 42 -3.76 9.28 -13.21
CA GLY A 42 -4.11 10.31 -12.22
C GLY A 42 -2.93 11.02 -11.55
N SER A 43 -1.71 10.50 -11.69
CA SER A 43 -0.51 11.03 -11.00
C SER A 43 0.58 11.55 -11.94
N GLY A 44 0.50 11.25 -13.24
CA GLY A 44 1.51 11.61 -14.24
C GLY A 44 2.75 10.71 -14.21
N TYR A 45 2.73 9.62 -13.44
CA TYR A 45 3.77 8.59 -13.48
C TYR A 45 3.47 7.53 -14.54
N ASP A 46 4.51 6.88 -15.04
CA ASP A 46 4.33 5.70 -15.89
C ASP A 46 3.73 4.52 -15.12
N ALA A 47 2.83 3.77 -15.78
CA ALA A 47 2.20 2.58 -15.20
C ALA A 47 3.23 1.51 -14.79
N ASP A 48 4.34 1.40 -15.53
CA ASP A 48 5.44 0.49 -15.18
C ASP A 48 6.15 0.91 -13.90
N TYR A 49 6.35 2.21 -13.70
CA TYR A 49 6.93 2.74 -12.46
C TYR A 49 6.00 2.47 -11.27
N ILE A 50 4.71 2.75 -11.41
CA ILE A 50 3.70 2.45 -10.37
C ILE A 50 3.67 0.96 -10.04
N ARG A 51 3.77 0.08 -11.05
CA ARG A 51 3.79 -1.37 -10.85
C ARG A 51 5.03 -1.81 -10.08
N VAL A 52 6.21 -1.26 -10.39
CA VAL A 52 7.46 -1.55 -9.65
C VAL A 52 7.35 -1.08 -8.21
N VAL A 53 6.90 0.15 -7.97
CA VAL A 53 6.72 0.69 -6.61
C VAL A 53 5.70 -0.13 -5.82
N GLY A 54 4.55 -0.44 -6.41
CA GLY A 54 3.53 -1.27 -5.78
C GLY A 54 4.03 -2.68 -5.46
N SER A 55 4.74 -3.33 -6.37
CA SER A 55 5.31 -4.66 -6.11
C SER A 55 6.28 -4.64 -4.93
N ARG A 56 7.15 -3.62 -4.85
CA ARG A 56 8.09 -3.47 -3.73
C ARG A 56 7.37 -3.18 -2.43
N LEU A 57 6.36 -2.31 -2.46
CA LEU A 57 5.52 -2.00 -1.30
C LEU A 57 4.88 -3.27 -0.72
N TRP A 58 4.20 -4.07 -1.56
CA TRP A 58 3.54 -5.28 -1.08
C TRP A 58 4.51 -6.32 -0.55
N HIS A 59 5.72 -6.39 -1.11
CA HIS A 59 6.77 -7.25 -0.60
C HIS A 59 7.20 -6.85 0.81
N ILE A 60 7.56 -5.57 1.02
CA ILE A 60 7.95 -5.04 2.34
C ILE A 60 6.84 -5.28 3.37
N LEU A 61 5.59 -4.97 3.03
CA LEU A 61 4.48 -5.22 3.93
C LEU A 61 4.31 -6.71 4.21
N SER A 62 4.53 -7.58 3.22
CA SER A 62 4.45 -9.03 3.47
C SER A 62 5.47 -9.50 4.51
N GLU A 63 6.69 -8.98 4.44
CA GLU A 63 7.75 -9.30 5.41
C GLU A 63 7.40 -8.78 6.80
N VAL A 64 6.93 -7.53 6.90
CA VAL A 64 6.60 -6.89 8.19
C VAL A 64 5.38 -7.52 8.85
N PHE A 65 4.34 -7.87 8.09
CA PHE A 65 3.13 -8.51 8.63
C PHE A 65 3.30 -10.02 8.87
N GLY A 66 4.37 -10.64 8.34
CA GLY A 66 4.59 -12.08 8.41
C GLY A 66 3.57 -12.91 7.62
N GLU A 67 2.85 -12.29 6.68
CA GLU A 67 1.87 -12.93 5.81
C GLU A 67 1.83 -12.25 4.44
N LYS A 68 1.37 -12.95 3.41
CA LYS A 68 1.37 -12.41 2.05
C LYS A 68 0.41 -11.22 1.92
N ILE A 69 0.96 -10.04 1.70
CA ILE A 69 0.23 -8.81 1.36
C ILE A 69 0.23 -8.61 -0.16
N THR A 70 -0.91 -8.14 -0.66
CA THR A 70 -1.16 -7.78 -2.06
C THR A 70 -2.10 -6.57 -2.09
N LYS A 71 -2.18 -5.91 -3.25
CA LYS A 71 -3.17 -4.83 -3.46
C LYS A 71 -4.62 -5.24 -3.16
N ASN A 72 -4.96 -6.53 -3.28
CA ASN A 72 -6.34 -7.01 -3.15
C ASN A 72 -6.71 -7.42 -1.72
N ASN A 73 -5.74 -7.75 -0.86
CA ASN A 73 -6.00 -8.26 0.48
C ASN A 73 -5.54 -7.35 1.62
N ILE A 74 -4.78 -6.28 1.34
CA ILE A 74 -4.30 -5.35 2.37
C ILE A 74 -5.44 -4.84 3.28
N ARG A 75 -6.62 -4.58 2.71
CA ARG A 75 -7.79 -4.11 3.47
C ARG A 75 -8.35 -5.15 4.44
N SER A 76 -8.31 -6.44 4.08
CA SER A 76 -8.73 -7.52 4.98
C SER A 76 -7.72 -7.68 6.09
N VAL A 77 -6.44 -7.80 5.71
CA VAL A 77 -5.34 -8.03 6.67
C VAL A 77 -5.28 -6.93 7.71
N ILE A 78 -5.26 -5.65 7.30
CA ILE A 78 -5.23 -4.54 8.27
C ILE A 78 -6.45 -4.57 9.20
N ARG A 79 -7.64 -4.91 8.69
CA ARG A 79 -8.85 -5.00 9.52
C ARG A 79 -8.77 -6.12 10.54
N GLU A 80 -8.16 -7.24 10.19
CA GLU A 80 -7.95 -8.38 11.10
C GLU A 80 -6.94 -8.04 12.20
N ARG A 81 -5.88 -7.28 11.88
CA ARG A 81 -4.85 -6.86 12.85
C ARG A 81 -5.31 -5.79 13.85
N LEU A 82 -6.42 -5.11 13.57
CA LEU A 82 -7.02 -4.08 14.45
C LEU A 82 -8.17 -4.61 15.31
N ARG A 83 -8.46 -5.90 15.26
CA ARG A 83 -9.39 -6.56 16.19
C ARG A 83 -8.66 -6.98 17.46
#